data_AF-Q5DHI9-F1
#
_entry.id   AF-Q5DHI9-F1
#
_cell.length_a   1.000
_cell.length_b   1.000
_cell.length_c   1.000
_cell.angle_alpha   90.00
_cell.angle_beta   90.00
_cell.angle_gamma   90.00
#
_symmetry.space_group_name_H-M   'P 1'
#
loop_
_entity.id
_entity.type
_entity.pdbx_description
1 polymer ?
#
loop_
_entity_poly.entity_id
_entity_poly.type
_entity_poly.pdbx_seq_one_letter_code
_entity_poly.pdbx_strand_id
1 'polypeptide(L)'
;MENLTQLINSAKEELNEFERSLETTKNNIRQPIDDTFDMVTEQIRTAIEELNEFERSLETTKNNIRQPTDDTFDMVTEQIRTAIEELNEFERSLETTKNNIRQPIDDLLENLTQRMNSVKKELNEFERSLETTKNNIRQPIDDTFYTITQQIRTAIGGVNFFERILGTTDNIIQQLISKLTEANPNQNETVKNYVSCQSQVLFEEHYNESYQGIDRLSKNLENAYKNNSRRAIEILRNEKSKLQLIFNTWQSEKSNMTCNRPENISEDDFNKLLQLIQRRQYTNMALTYYKLEKKALLLVWEDLTNAVDKRSEE
;
A
#
# COMPACT_ATOMS: atom_id res chain seq x y z
N MET A 1 144.36 -51.68 -93.44
CA MET A 1 143.37 -50.61 -93.23
C MET A 1 141.94 -51.04 -93.60
N GLU A 2 141.75 -51.89 -94.61
CA GLU A 2 140.43 -52.35 -95.09
C GLU A 2 139.57 -53.10 -94.04
N ASN A 3 140.20 -53.83 -93.11
CA ASN A 3 139.52 -54.63 -92.09
C ASN A 3 138.92 -53.80 -90.93
N LEU A 4 139.39 -52.56 -90.71
CA LEU A 4 138.88 -51.66 -89.67
C LEU A 4 137.58 -50.95 -90.11
N THR A 5 137.49 -50.63 -91.41
CA THR A 5 136.32 -49.96 -92.02
C THR A 5 135.10 -50.87 -92.02
N GLN A 6 135.28 -52.18 -92.26
CA GLN A 6 134.19 -53.14 -92.28
C GLN A 6 133.59 -53.39 -90.88
N LEU A 7 134.45 -53.46 -89.85
CA LEU A 7 134.05 -53.61 -88.45
C LEU A 7 133.30 -52.36 -87.93
N ILE A 8 133.75 -51.16 -88.32
CA ILE A 8 133.07 -49.90 -88.00
C ILE A 8 131.69 -49.82 -88.67
N ASN A 9 131.55 -50.27 -89.92
CA ASN A 9 130.26 -50.25 -90.61
C ASN A 9 129.26 -51.24 -90.01
N SER A 10 129.69 -52.46 -89.67
CA SER A 10 128.85 -53.45 -89.01
C SER A 10 128.39 -52.98 -87.61
N ALA A 11 129.30 -52.39 -86.83
CA ALA A 11 128.96 -51.81 -85.53
C ALA A 11 127.99 -50.63 -85.67
N LYS A 12 128.09 -49.82 -86.74
CA LYS A 12 127.13 -48.75 -87.06
C LYS A 12 125.75 -49.30 -87.40
N GLU A 13 125.67 -50.38 -88.15
CA GLU A 13 124.40 -51.02 -88.50
C GLU A 13 123.70 -51.61 -87.26
N GLU A 14 124.43 -52.34 -86.41
CA GLU A 14 123.90 -52.85 -85.15
C GLU A 14 123.49 -51.73 -84.19
N LEU A 15 124.25 -50.63 -84.12
CA LEU A 15 123.89 -49.47 -83.30
C LEU A 15 122.62 -48.79 -83.83
N ASN A 16 122.48 -48.64 -85.15
CA ASN A 16 121.29 -48.08 -85.80
C ASN A 16 120.06 -49.00 -85.63
N GLU A 17 120.26 -50.30 -85.59
CA GLU A 17 119.21 -51.29 -85.37
C GLU A 17 118.78 -51.33 -83.90
N PHE A 18 119.73 -51.21 -82.97
CA PHE A 18 119.46 -51.03 -81.55
C PHE A 18 118.73 -49.72 -81.27
N GLU A 19 119.14 -48.60 -81.89
CA GLU A 19 118.46 -47.30 -81.76
C GLU A 19 117.02 -47.36 -82.29
N ARG A 20 116.79 -48.02 -83.44
CA ARG A 20 115.44 -48.28 -83.95
C ARG A 20 114.62 -49.16 -83.01
N SER A 21 115.21 -50.22 -82.45
CA SER A 21 114.54 -51.11 -81.49
C SER A 21 114.20 -50.40 -80.18
N LEU A 22 115.09 -49.54 -79.69
CA LEU A 22 114.88 -48.73 -78.50
C LEU A 22 113.75 -47.72 -78.73
N GLU A 23 113.73 -47.03 -79.87
CA GLU A 23 112.68 -46.07 -80.18
C GLU A 23 111.32 -46.76 -80.41
N THR A 24 111.32 -47.95 -81.01
CA THR A 24 110.11 -48.79 -81.13
C THR A 24 109.61 -49.23 -79.75
N THR A 25 110.49 -49.68 -78.86
CA THR A 25 110.15 -50.09 -77.49
C THR A 25 109.62 -48.91 -76.67
N LYS A 26 110.26 -47.75 -76.79
CA LYS A 26 109.83 -46.51 -76.17
C LYS A 26 108.45 -46.09 -76.65
N ASN A 27 108.16 -46.18 -77.95
CA ASN A 27 106.84 -45.89 -78.49
C ASN A 27 105.79 -46.92 -78.05
N ASN A 28 106.15 -48.22 -78.00
CA ASN A 28 105.27 -49.29 -77.52
C ASN A 28 104.97 -49.22 -76.03
N ILE A 29 105.81 -48.57 -75.22
CA ILE A 29 105.55 -48.31 -73.79
C ILE A 29 104.81 -46.99 -73.62
N ARG A 30 105.20 -45.96 -74.37
CA ARG A 30 104.64 -44.61 -74.25
C ARG A 30 103.19 -44.55 -74.72
N GLN A 31 102.86 -45.16 -75.85
CA GLN A 31 101.52 -45.06 -76.42
C GLN A 31 100.45 -45.64 -75.46
N PRO A 32 100.59 -46.84 -74.87
CA PRO A 32 99.62 -47.34 -73.90
C PRO A 32 99.52 -46.49 -72.63
N ILE A 33 100.63 -45.85 -72.22
CA ILE A 33 100.64 -44.95 -71.06
C ILE A 33 99.86 -43.68 -71.39
N ASP A 34 100.14 -43.04 -72.52
CA ASP A 34 99.45 -41.83 -72.98
C ASP A 34 97.94 -42.12 -73.18
N ASP A 35 97.59 -43.25 -73.81
CA ASP A 35 96.19 -43.69 -73.97
C ASP A 35 95.50 -43.95 -72.61
N THR A 36 96.23 -44.53 -71.63
CA THR A 36 95.71 -44.74 -70.28
C THR A 36 95.52 -43.40 -69.56
N PHE A 37 96.46 -42.47 -69.71
CA PHE A 37 96.35 -41.12 -69.13
C PHE A 37 95.18 -40.36 -69.73
N ASP A 38 94.98 -40.42 -71.04
CA ASP A 38 93.85 -39.79 -71.71
C ASP A 38 92.53 -40.41 -71.27
N MET A 39 92.45 -41.74 -71.20
CA MET A 39 91.27 -42.46 -70.70
C MET A 39 90.95 -42.09 -69.24
N VAL A 40 91.95 -42.07 -68.35
CA VAL A 40 91.77 -41.71 -66.94
C VAL A 40 91.39 -40.25 -66.80
N THR A 41 92.00 -39.36 -67.59
CA THR A 41 91.67 -37.92 -67.60
C THR A 41 90.22 -37.71 -68.02
N GLU A 42 89.76 -38.43 -69.05
CA GLU A 42 88.38 -38.34 -69.52
C GLU A 42 87.36 -38.94 -68.54
N GLN A 43 87.72 -40.02 -67.84
CA GLN A 43 86.90 -40.57 -66.75
C GLN A 43 86.78 -39.60 -65.57
N ILE A 44 87.88 -38.95 -65.18
CA ILE A 44 87.88 -37.93 -64.14
C ILE A 44 87.02 -36.73 -64.56
N ARG A 45 87.15 -36.28 -65.81
CA ARG A 45 86.34 -35.18 -66.36
C ARG A 45 84.85 -35.51 -66.30
N THR A 46 84.47 -36.70 -66.76
CA THR A 46 83.08 -37.20 -66.70
C THR A 46 82.57 -37.27 -65.26
N ALA A 47 83.37 -37.82 -64.33
CA ALA A 47 82.99 -37.92 -62.92
C ALA A 47 82.79 -36.55 -62.26
N ILE A 48 83.62 -35.56 -62.62
CA ILE A 48 83.47 -34.17 -62.15
C ILE A 48 82.18 -33.55 -62.71
N GLU A 49 81.85 -33.81 -63.98
CA GLU A 49 80.61 -33.33 -64.60
C GLU A 49 79.38 -33.94 -63.92
N GLU A 50 79.37 -35.24 -63.67
CA GLU A 50 78.30 -35.95 -62.94
C GLU A 50 78.13 -35.42 -61.51
N LEU A 51 79.24 -35.19 -60.77
CA LEU A 51 79.18 -34.61 -59.43
C LEU A 51 78.63 -33.18 -59.42
N ASN A 52 79.02 -32.36 -60.40
CA ASN A 52 78.49 -31.01 -60.55
C ASN A 52 77.00 -31.00 -60.90
N GLU A 53 76.53 -31.98 -61.68
CA GLU A 53 75.11 -32.17 -61.95
C GLU A 53 74.34 -32.63 -60.71
N PHE A 54 74.92 -33.55 -59.94
CA PHE A 54 74.35 -34.02 -58.67
C PHE A 54 74.25 -32.88 -57.64
N GLU A 55 75.29 -32.06 -57.49
CA GLU A 55 75.28 -30.89 -56.60
C GLU A 55 74.19 -29.88 -57.01
N ARG A 56 74.07 -29.57 -58.31
CA ARG A 56 72.99 -28.72 -58.84
C ARG A 56 71.61 -29.31 -58.57
N SER A 57 71.45 -30.63 -58.72
CA SER A 57 70.19 -31.33 -58.43
C SER A 57 69.82 -31.30 -56.95
N LEU A 58 70.81 -31.43 -56.06
CA LEU A 58 70.62 -31.35 -54.61
C LEU A 58 70.20 -29.96 -54.17
N GLU A 59 70.86 -28.90 -54.68
CA GLU A 59 70.49 -27.52 -54.36
C GLU A 59 69.10 -27.18 -54.91
N THR A 60 68.76 -27.69 -56.09
CA THR A 60 67.40 -27.59 -56.65
C THR A 60 66.38 -28.28 -55.76
N THR A 61 66.67 -29.50 -55.30
CA THR A 61 65.79 -30.27 -54.39
C THR A 61 65.61 -29.56 -53.06
N LYS A 62 66.69 -29.04 -52.48
CA LYS A 62 66.67 -28.26 -51.24
C LYS A 62 65.81 -27.00 -51.39
N ASN A 63 65.94 -26.27 -52.48
CA ASN A 63 65.12 -25.09 -52.75
C ASN A 63 63.65 -25.47 -52.98
N ASN A 64 63.38 -26.55 -53.73
CA ASN A 64 62.05 -27.09 -53.97
C ASN A 64 61.34 -27.60 -52.70
N ILE A 65 62.08 -27.92 -51.62
CA ILE A 65 61.50 -28.29 -50.33
C ILE A 65 61.36 -27.07 -49.42
N ARG A 66 62.41 -26.25 -49.34
CA ARG A 66 62.48 -25.11 -48.42
C ARG A 66 61.42 -24.08 -48.74
N GLN A 67 61.32 -23.65 -50.00
CA GLN A 67 60.40 -22.59 -50.38
C GLN A 67 58.94 -22.97 -50.10
N PRO A 68 58.41 -24.14 -50.51
CA PRO A 68 57.05 -24.53 -50.14
C PRO A 68 56.83 -24.70 -48.64
N THR A 69 57.87 -25.06 -47.88
CA THR A 69 57.78 -25.19 -46.41
C THR A 69 57.66 -23.82 -45.75
N ASP A 70 58.50 -22.86 -46.15
CA ASP A 70 58.48 -21.47 -45.67
C ASP A 70 57.13 -20.82 -46.07
N ASP A 71 56.68 -20.99 -47.32
CA ASP A 71 55.38 -20.51 -47.80
C ASP A 71 54.21 -21.11 -47.00
N THR A 72 54.29 -22.41 -46.67
CA THR A 72 53.27 -23.07 -45.84
C THR A 72 53.26 -22.51 -44.42
N PHE A 73 54.44 -22.27 -43.85
CA PHE A 73 54.57 -21.72 -42.50
C PHE A 73 54.02 -20.28 -42.43
N ASP A 74 54.34 -19.45 -43.41
CA ASP A 74 53.81 -18.08 -43.52
C ASP A 74 52.29 -18.08 -43.69
N MET A 75 51.77 -18.94 -44.56
CA MET A 75 50.32 -19.11 -44.76
C MET A 75 49.62 -19.54 -43.47
N VAL A 76 50.14 -20.55 -42.77
CA VAL A 76 49.56 -21.04 -41.50
C VAL A 76 49.64 -19.96 -40.42
N THR A 77 50.77 -19.24 -40.33
CA THR A 77 50.95 -18.14 -39.37
C THR A 77 49.92 -17.04 -39.60
N GLU A 78 49.70 -16.67 -40.86
CA GLU A 78 48.72 -15.65 -41.23
C GLU A 78 47.27 -16.09 -40.98
N GLN A 79 46.95 -17.36 -41.23
CA GLN A 79 45.65 -17.95 -40.87
C GLN A 79 45.42 -17.93 -39.35
N ILE A 80 46.43 -18.29 -38.56
CA ILE A 80 46.35 -18.23 -37.09
C ILE A 80 46.14 -16.79 -36.61
N ARG A 81 46.89 -15.83 -37.17
CA ARG A 81 46.73 -14.40 -36.84
C ARG A 81 45.32 -13.92 -37.12
N THR A 82 44.80 -14.25 -38.30
CA THR A 82 43.42 -13.89 -38.71
C THR A 82 42.39 -14.51 -37.77
N ALA A 83 42.52 -15.80 -37.44
CA ALA A 83 41.61 -16.47 -36.52
C ALA A 83 41.64 -15.85 -35.11
N ILE A 84 42.80 -15.42 -34.62
CA ILE A 84 42.93 -14.70 -33.34
C ILE A 84 42.22 -13.35 -33.40
N GLU A 85 42.34 -12.61 -34.50
CA GLU A 85 41.67 -11.32 -34.68
C GLU A 85 40.14 -11.48 -34.70
N GLU A 86 39.62 -12.48 -35.44
CA GLU A 86 38.20 -12.82 -35.47
C GLU A 86 37.68 -13.24 -34.08
N LEU A 87 38.43 -14.06 -33.34
CA LEU A 87 38.08 -14.45 -31.97
C LEU A 87 38.02 -13.25 -31.03
N ASN A 88 38.99 -12.34 -31.11
CA ASN A 88 39.00 -11.11 -30.31
C ASN A 88 37.82 -10.19 -30.67
N GLU A 89 37.46 -10.09 -31.94
CA GLU A 89 36.28 -9.33 -32.37
C GLU A 89 34.98 -9.98 -31.87
N PHE A 90 34.88 -11.30 -31.95
CA PHE A 90 33.76 -12.05 -31.40
C PHE A 90 33.62 -11.87 -29.88
N GLU A 91 34.73 -11.91 -29.13
CA GLU A 91 34.73 -11.67 -27.68
C GLU A 91 34.25 -10.26 -27.33
N ARG A 92 34.74 -9.23 -28.03
CA ARG A 92 34.27 -7.84 -27.86
C ARG A 92 32.77 -7.70 -28.19
N SER A 93 32.33 -8.36 -29.25
CA SER A 93 30.91 -8.39 -29.65
C SER A 93 30.06 -9.03 -28.56
N LEU A 94 30.49 -10.17 -28.01
CA LEU A 94 29.79 -10.86 -26.93
C LEU A 94 29.68 -10.01 -25.67
N GLU A 95 30.76 -9.34 -25.25
CA GLU A 95 30.73 -8.45 -24.09
C GLU A 95 29.81 -7.24 -24.34
N THR A 96 29.79 -6.72 -25.56
CA THR A 96 28.86 -5.66 -25.98
C THR A 96 27.41 -6.14 -25.90
N THR A 97 27.11 -7.32 -26.45
CA THR A 97 25.77 -7.93 -26.37
C THR A 97 25.34 -8.17 -24.93
N LYS A 98 26.24 -8.70 -24.08
CA LYS A 98 25.99 -8.91 -22.66
C LYS A 98 25.67 -7.60 -21.94
N ASN A 99 26.42 -6.53 -22.21
CA ASN A 99 26.14 -5.21 -21.64
C ASN A 99 24.82 -4.62 -22.15
N ASN A 100 24.54 -4.77 -23.45
CA ASN A 100 23.28 -4.34 -24.07
C ASN A 100 22.05 -5.09 -23.55
N ILE A 101 22.22 -6.31 -23.04
CA ILE A 101 21.14 -7.07 -22.38
C ILE A 101 21.04 -6.69 -20.90
N ARG A 102 22.17 -6.57 -20.22
CA ARG A 102 22.22 -6.32 -18.76
C ARG A 102 21.70 -4.94 -18.39
N GLN A 103 22.12 -3.89 -19.10
CA GLN A 103 21.75 -2.51 -18.76
C GLN A 103 20.21 -2.30 -18.78
N PRO A 104 19.47 -2.69 -19.85
CA PRO A 104 18.01 -2.56 -19.85
C PRO A 104 17.32 -3.38 -18.75
N ILE A 105 17.88 -4.52 -18.34
CA ILE A 105 17.34 -5.33 -17.24
C ILE A 105 17.53 -4.60 -15.90
N ASP A 106 18.73 -4.08 -15.65
CA ASP A 106 19.05 -3.33 -14.43
C ASP A 106 18.16 -2.06 -14.34
N ASP A 107 18.01 -1.32 -15.45
CA ASP A 107 17.11 -0.15 -15.56
C ASP A 107 15.64 -0.52 -15.29
N LEU A 108 15.18 -1.65 -15.85
CA LEU A 108 13.83 -2.15 -15.64
C LEU A 108 13.59 -2.50 -14.16
N LEU A 109 14.55 -3.18 -13.51
CA LEU A 109 14.47 -3.55 -12.10
C LEU A 109 14.47 -2.31 -11.20
N GLU A 110 15.29 -1.30 -11.51
CA GLU A 110 15.28 -0.04 -10.78
C GLU A 110 13.93 0.67 -10.90
N ASN A 111 13.41 0.81 -12.13
CA ASN A 111 12.11 1.44 -12.38
C ASN A 111 10.97 0.69 -11.68
N LEU A 112 10.95 -0.65 -11.74
CA LEU A 112 9.97 -1.46 -11.02
C LEU A 112 10.07 -1.25 -9.51
N THR A 113 11.28 -1.19 -8.95
CA THR A 113 11.51 -0.93 -7.52
C THR A 113 10.99 0.44 -7.11
N GLN A 114 11.30 1.48 -7.89
CA GLN A 114 10.82 2.84 -7.65
C GLN A 114 9.28 2.92 -7.70
N ARG A 115 8.65 2.30 -8.71
CA ARG A 115 7.19 2.23 -8.84
C ARG A 115 6.55 1.48 -7.67
N MET A 116 7.11 0.35 -7.27
CA MET A 116 6.61 -0.43 -6.13
C MET A 116 6.68 0.37 -4.82
N ASN A 117 7.76 1.13 -4.61
CA ASN A 117 7.88 2.03 -3.46
C ASN A 117 6.87 3.17 -3.50
N SER A 118 6.59 3.75 -4.68
CA SER A 118 5.55 4.78 -4.84
C SER A 118 4.17 4.23 -4.48
N VAL A 119 3.80 3.07 -5.04
CA VAL A 119 2.53 2.39 -4.76
C VAL A 119 2.40 2.07 -3.26
N LYS A 120 3.47 1.59 -2.62
CA LYS A 120 3.47 1.34 -1.16
C LYS A 120 3.22 2.61 -0.35
N LYS A 121 3.79 3.75 -0.77
CA LYS A 121 3.57 5.04 -0.11
C LYS A 121 2.12 5.49 -0.25
N GLU A 122 1.57 5.41 -1.46
CA GLU A 122 0.16 5.77 -1.76
C GLU A 122 -0.81 4.89 -0.97
N LEU A 123 -0.57 3.57 -0.88
CA LEU A 123 -1.37 2.66 -0.06
C LEU A 123 -1.35 3.04 1.42
N ASN A 124 -0.19 3.38 1.97
CA ASN A 124 -0.07 3.81 3.37
C ASN A 124 -0.79 5.16 3.63
N GLU A 125 -0.80 6.06 2.64
CA GLU A 125 -1.54 7.32 2.73
C GLU A 125 -3.06 7.08 2.66
N PHE A 126 -3.49 6.19 1.78
CA PHE A 126 -4.87 5.76 1.66
C PHE A 126 -5.38 5.09 2.96
N GLU A 127 -4.60 4.20 3.56
CA GLU A 127 -4.93 3.56 4.84
C GLU A 127 -5.10 4.60 5.96
N ARG A 128 -4.19 5.57 6.07
CA ARG A 128 -4.30 6.68 7.04
C ARG A 128 -5.55 7.54 6.79
N SER A 129 -5.89 7.79 5.53
CA SER A 129 -7.11 8.51 5.16
C SER A 129 -8.38 7.74 5.53
N LEU A 130 -8.39 6.42 5.35
CA LEU A 130 -9.50 5.56 5.77
C LEU A 130 -9.69 5.59 7.29
N GLU A 131 -8.61 5.46 8.07
CA GLU A 131 -8.73 5.51 9.54
C GLU A 131 -9.19 6.88 10.04
N THR A 132 -8.72 7.96 9.40
CA THR A 132 -9.21 9.32 9.67
C THR A 132 -10.70 9.45 9.36
N THR A 133 -11.14 8.94 8.21
CA THR A 133 -12.55 8.97 7.79
C THR A 133 -13.43 8.19 8.76
N LYS A 134 -12.99 6.99 9.16
CA LYS A 134 -13.66 6.16 10.17
C LYS A 134 -13.82 6.90 11.49
N ASN A 135 -12.78 7.57 11.97
CA ASN A 135 -12.84 8.36 13.21
C ASN A 135 -13.78 9.57 13.08
N ASN A 136 -13.74 10.27 11.94
CA ASN A 136 -14.62 11.41 11.67
C ASN A 136 -16.11 11.02 11.58
N ILE A 137 -16.42 9.76 11.26
CA ILE A 137 -17.79 9.23 11.27
C ILE A 137 -18.17 8.73 12.67
N ARG A 138 -17.29 7.97 13.32
CA ARG A 138 -17.58 7.33 14.60
C ARG A 138 -17.72 8.32 15.76
N GLN A 139 -16.83 9.31 15.86
CA GLN A 139 -16.83 10.26 16.97
C GLN A 139 -18.16 11.04 17.09
N PRO A 140 -18.70 11.66 16.03
CA PRO A 140 -20.00 12.33 16.12
C PRO A 140 -21.16 11.42 16.52
N ILE A 141 -21.12 10.14 16.13
CA ILE A 141 -22.13 9.14 16.53
C ILE A 141 -22.03 8.90 18.05
N ASP A 142 -20.84 8.58 18.54
CA ASP A 142 -20.58 8.34 19.96
C ASP A 142 -20.97 9.56 20.82
N ASP A 143 -20.62 10.77 20.39
CA ASP A 143 -21.00 12.04 21.04
C ASP A 143 -22.51 12.26 21.08
N THR A 144 -23.21 11.92 19.98
CA THR A 144 -24.68 12.03 19.91
C THR A 144 -25.33 11.07 20.89
N PHE A 145 -24.90 9.80 20.93
CA PHE A 145 -25.40 8.80 21.88
C PHE A 145 -25.11 9.16 23.33
N TYR A 146 -23.91 9.69 23.60
CA TYR A 146 -23.56 10.19 24.92
C TYR A 146 -24.50 11.32 25.33
N THR A 147 -24.69 12.32 24.47
CA THR A 147 -25.52 13.49 24.74
C THR A 147 -26.97 13.11 25.04
N ILE A 148 -27.60 12.30 24.19
CA ILE A 148 -28.99 11.87 24.43
C ILE A 148 -29.11 11.01 25.70
N THR A 149 -28.12 10.18 26.01
CA THR A 149 -28.11 9.38 27.23
C THR A 149 -28.07 10.26 28.48
N GLN A 150 -27.28 11.35 28.46
CA GLN A 150 -27.27 12.31 29.57
C GLN A 150 -28.59 13.07 29.69
N GLN A 151 -29.22 13.44 28.58
CA GLN A 151 -30.54 14.07 28.59
C GLN A 151 -31.60 13.12 29.18
N ILE A 152 -31.59 11.84 28.79
CA ILE A 152 -32.49 10.81 29.36
C ILE A 152 -32.27 10.67 30.87
N ARG A 153 -31.00 10.57 31.32
CA ARG A 153 -30.68 10.50 32.76
C ARG A 153 -31.17 11.72 33.52
N THR A 154 -31.00 12.91 32.94
CA THR A 154 -31.49 14.16 33.51
C THR A 154 -33.01 14.14 33.64
N ALA A 155 -33.72 13.72 32.59
CA ALA A 155 -35.18 13.62 32.62
C ALA A 155 -35.66 12.58 33.64
N ILE A 156 -35.01 11.42 33.76
CA ILE A 156 -35.27 10.41 34.80
C ILE A 156 -35.05 10.99 36.19
N GLY A 157 -33.94 11.72 36.40
CA GLY A 157 -33.64 12.40 37.65
C GLY A 157 -34.74 13.41 38.03
N GLY A 158 -35.20 14.19 37.05
CA GLY A 158 -36.35 15.10 37.19
C GLY A 158 -37.62 14.37 37.61
N VAL A 159 -38.00 13.30 36.90
CA VAL A 159 -39.17 12.47 37.27
C VAL A 159 -39.09 12.00 38.71
N ASN A 160 -37.97 11.37 39.10
CA ASN A 160 -37.81 10.83 40.45
C ASN A 160 -37.86 11.92 41.53
N PHE A 161 -37.24 13.07 41.26
CA PHE A 161 -37.23 14.20 42.17
C PHE A 161 -38.66 14.75 42.38
N PHE A 162 -39.36 15.08 41.30
CA PHE A 162 -40.70 15.66 41.40
C PHE A 162 -41.75 14.66 41.89
N GLU A 163 -41.64 13.36 41.59
CA GLU A 163 -42.51 12.33 42.19
C GLU A 163 -42.39 12.27 43.71
N ARG A 164 -41.15 12.32 44.23
CA ARG A 164 -40.92 12.33 45.68
C ARG A 164 -41.49 13.59 46.34
N ILE A 165 -41.27 14.77 45.73
CA ILE A 165 -41.80 16.03 46.26
C ILE A 165 -43.32 16.05 46.20
N LEU A 166 -43.92 15.53 45.12
CA LEU A 166 -45.37 15.48 44.97
C LEU A 166 -45.99 14.58 46.04
N GLY A 167 -45.47 13.36 46.21
CA GLY A 167 -45.96 12.44 47.23
C GLY A 167 -45.81 12.99 48.65
N THR A 168 -44.70 13.69 48.94
CA THR A 168 -44.52 14.36 50.24
C THR A 168 -45.53 15.49 50.44
N THR A 169 -45.74 16.31 49.41
CA THR A 169 -46.67 17.45 49.47
C THR A 169 -48.12 16.96 49.62
N ASP A 170 -48.50 15.93 48.87
CA ASP A 170 -49.82 15.29 48.96
C ASP A 170 -50.06 14.74 50.37
N ASN A 171 -49.10 14.04 50.97
CA ASN A 171 -49.22 13.56 52.34
C ASN A 171 -49.42 14.70 53.35
N ILE A 172 -48.66 15.79 53.22
CA ILE A 172 -48.80 16.96 54.12
C ILE A 172 -50.18 17.62 53.94
N ILE A 173 -50.66 17.75 52.69
CA ILE A 173 -52.01 18.28 52.42
C ILE A 173 -53.06 17.39 53.08
N GLN A 174 -52.98 16.06 52.93
CA GLN A 174 -53.94 15.14 53.55
C GLN A 174 -53.91 15.23 55.07
N GLN A 175 -52.72 15.27 55.68
CA GLN A 175 -52.58 15.44 57.13
C GLN A 175 -53.17 16.76 57.61
N LEU A 176 -52.97 17.85 56.87
CA LEU A 176 -53.56 19.15 57.21
C LEU A 176 -55.08 19.10 57.09
N ILE A 177 -55.62 18.55 55.99
CA ILE A 177 -57.07 18.37 55.82
C ILE A 177 -57.65 17.53 56.98
N SER A 178 -57.02 16.41 57.36
CA SER A 178 -57.48 15.60 58.50
C SER A 178 -57.52 16.40 59.80
N LYS A 179 -56.48 17.17 60.12
CA LYS A 179 -56.45 18.03 61.31
C LYS A 179 -57.55 19.10 61.28
N LEU A 180 -57.76 19.73 60.13
CA LEU A 180 -58.82 20.72 59.97
C LEU A 180 -60.21 20.10 60.13
N THR A 181 -60.41 18.90 59.61
CA THR A 181 -61.65 18.14 59.74
C THR A 181 -61.90 17.67 61.17
N GLU A 182 -60.87 17.27 61.92
CA GLU A 182 -61.00 16.93 63.34
C GLU A 182 -61.37 18.15 64.19
N ALA A 183 -60.75 19.30 63.92
CA ALA A 183 -61.03 20.55 64.62
C ALA A 183 -62.41 21.13 64.27
N ASN A 184 -62.89 20.92 63.04
CA ASN A 184 -64.19 21.42 62.59
C ASN A 184 -64.84 20.49 61.54
N PRO A 185 -65.55 19.44 61.96
CA PRO A 185 -66.12 18.44 61.06
C PRO A 185 -67.08 19.00 60.01
N ASN A 186 -67.80 20.08 60.34
CA ASN A 186 -68.77 20.71 59.45
C ASN A 186 -68.13 21.43 58.24
N GLN A 187 -66.80 21.64 58.26
CA GLN A 187 -66.07 22.31 57.18
C GLN A 187 -65.31 21.35 56.25
N ASN A 188 -65.32 20.04 56.51
CA ASN A 188 -64.57 19.04 55.74
C ASN A 188 -64.85 19.12 54.23
N GLU A 189 -66.13 19.21 53.86
CA GLU A 189 -66.56 19.30 52.46
C GLU A 189 -66.12 20.63 51.83
N THR A 190 -66.25 21.74 52.57
CA THR A 190 -65.80 23.07 52.14
C THR A 190 -64.29 23.11 51.90
N VAL A 191 -63.48 22.51 52.78
CA VAL A 191 -62.01 22.44 52.65
C VAL A 191 -61.61 21.61 51.42
N LYS A 192 -62.24 20.45 51.19
CA LYS A 192 -61.96 19.62 50.01
C LYS A 192 -62.34 20.34 48.72
N ASN A 193 -63.50 21.01 48.69
CA ASN A 193 -63.95 21.80 47.56
C ASN A 193 -63.03 22.99 47.29
N TYR A 194 -62.54 23.65 48.35
CA TYR A 194 -61.53 24.71 48.22
C TYR A 194 -60.24 24.19 47.60
N VAL A 195 -59.69 23.07 48.09
CA VAL A 195 -58.47 22.46 47.55
C VAL A 195 -58.63 22.07 46.07
N SER A 196 -59.77 21.50 45.71
CA SER A 196 -60.10 21.14 44.34
C SER A 196 -60.20 22.37 43.44
N CYS A 197 -60.94 23.40 43.88
CA CYS A 197 -61.12 24.65 43.15
C CYS A 197 -59.79 25.39 42.94
N GLN A 198 -58.99 25.55 43.99
CA GLN A 198 -57.67 26.20 43.90
C GLN A 198 -56.72 25.44 42.99
N SER A 199 -56.75 24.11 43.02
CA SER A 199 -55.96 23.27 42.10
C SER A 199 -56.28 23.57 40.63
N GLN A 200 -57.55 23.81 40.33
CA GLN A 200 -58.00 24.15 38.98
C GLN A 200 -57.64 25.58 38.57
N VAL A 201 -57.75 26.56 39.49
CA VAL A 201 -57.30 27.94 39.24
C VAL A 201 -55.80 27.96 38.90
N LEU A 202 -54.99 27.27 39.69
CA LEU A 202 -53.55 27.19 39.45
C LEU A 202 -53.19 26.42 38.16
N PHE A 203 -54.01 25.45 37.75
CA PHE A 203 -53.84 24.79 36.45
C PHE A 203 -53.99 25.79 35.29
N GLU A 204 -54.93 26.74 35.38
CA GLU A 204 -55.07 27.81 34.40
C GLU A 204 -53.85 28.72 34.36
N GLU A 205 -53.37 29.15 35.53
CA GLU A 205 -52.20 30.03 35.65
C GLU A 205 -50.95 29.42 34.98
N HIS A 206 -50.79 28.10 35.11
CA HIS A 206 -49.65 27.36 34.59
C HIS A 206 -49.87 26.71 33.21
N TYR A 207 -51.07 26.84 32.63
CA TYR A 207 -51.42 26.23 31.34
C TYR A 207 -50.48 26.69 30.22
N ASN A 208 -50.29 28.01 30.08
CA ASN A 208 -49.48 28.58 29.00
C ASN A 208 -48.02 28.13 29.10
N GLU A 209 -47.47 28.04 30.31
CA GLU A 209 -46.11 27.56 30.54
C GLU A 209 -45.94 26.10 30.11
N SER A 210 -46.89 25.24 30.47
CA SER A 210 -46.93 23.84 30.05
C SER A 210 -47.05 23.72 28.53
N TYR A 211 -47.98 24.46 27.94
CA TYR A 211 -48.26 24.45 26.51
C TYR A 211 -47.05 24.88 25.67
N GLN A 212 -46.41 25.98 26.05
CA GLN A 212 -45.18 26.48 25.40
C GLN A 212 -43.97 25.60 25.73
N GLY A 213 -43.95 24.92 26.88
CA GLY A 213 -42.94 23.94 27.25
C GLY A 213 -42.85 22.81 26.23
N ILE A 214 -44.00 22.31 25.74
CA ILE A 214 -44.05 21.26 24.72
C ILE A 214 -43.49 21.73 23.38
N ASP A 215 -43.75 22.99 22.98
CA ASP A 215 -43.21 23.57 21.75
C ASP A 215 -41.69 23.73 21.82
N ARG A 216 -41.18 24.23 22.94
CA ARG A 216 -39.74 24.36 23.18
C ARG A 216 -39.05 23.00 23.12
N LEU A 217 -39.63 21.98 23.77
CA LEU A 217 -39.10 20.63 23.73
C LEU A 217 -39.11 20.08 22.29
N SER A 218 -40.20 20.25 21.55
CA SER A 218 -40.30 19.81 20.15
C SER A 218 -39.22 20.43 19.28
N LYS A 219 -39.03 21.75 19.39
CA LYS A 219 -38.01 22.50 18.63
C LYS A 219 -36.58 22.07 19.01
N ASN A 220 -36.32 21.83 20.30
CA ASN A 220 -35.02 21.37 20.77
C ASN A 220 -34.69 19.99 20.18
N LEU A 221 -35.66 19.07 20.18
CA LEU A 221 -35.48 17.74 19.60
C LEU A 221 -35.29 17.79 18.08
N GLU A 222 -36.05 18.63 17.38
CA GLU A 222 -35.92 18.80 15.94
C GLU A 222 -34.54 19.34 15.54
N ASN A 223 -34.03 20.32 16.30
CA ASN A 223 -32.72 20.89 16.03
C ASN A 223 -31.58 19.93 16.36
N ALA A 224 -31.67 19.22 17.48
CA ALA A 224 -30.62 18.30 17.93
C ALA A 224 -30.61 16.97 17.15
N TYR A 225 -31.78 16.50 16.70
CA TYR A 225 -31.97 15.16 16.16
C TYR A 225 -32.87 15.17 14.93
N LYS A 226 -32.54 16.00 13.94
CA LYS A 226 -33.38 16.34 12.77
C LYS A 226 -34.02 15.15 12.06
N ASN A 227 -33.29 14.04 11.88
CA ASN A 227 -33.77 12.87 11.14
C ASN A 227 -34.33 11.76 12.06
N ASN A 228 -34.17 11.89 13.38
CA ASN A 228 -34.46 10.84 14.36
C ASN A 228 -35.45 11.30 15.44
N SER A 229 -36.06 12.48 15.28
CA SER A 229 -37.01 13.05 16.25
C SER A 229 -38.47 13.03 15.80
N ARG A 230 -38.78 12.52 14.61
CA ARG A 230 -40.14 12.60 14.03
C ARG A 230 -41.20 11.96 14.94
N ARG A 231 -40.97 10.72 15.40
CA ARG A 231 -41.89 10.01 16.31
C ARG A 231 -42.04 10.76 17.63
N ALA A 232 -40.92 11.26 18.17
CA ALA A 232 -40.92 12.05 19.40
C ALA A 232 -41.77 13.33 19.24
N ILE A 233 -41.58 14.09 18.17
CA ILE A 233 -42.36 15.30 17.87
C ILE A 233 -43.85 15.00 17.69
N GLU A 234 -44.18 13.86 17.07
CA GLU A 234 -45.57 13.44 16.92
C GLU A 234 -46.25 13.18 18.27
N ILE A 235 -45.58 12.48 19.20
CA ILE A 235 -46.15 12.29 20.54
C ILE A 235 -46.31 13.62 21.28
N LEU A 236 -45.36 14.55 21.13
CA LEU A 236 -45.42 15.87 21.75
C LEU A 236 -46.60 16.68 21.22
N ARG A 237 -46.83 16.65 19.90
CA ARG A 237 -48.00 17.27 19.27
C ARG A 237 -49.31 16.67 19.81
N ASN A 238 -49.37 15.36 19.96
CA ASN A 238 -50.56 14.69 20.50
C ASN A 238 -50.82 15.07 21.97
N GLU A 239 -49.80 15.09 22.81
CA GLU A 239 -49.94 15.52 24.20
C GLU A 239 -50.31 17.01 24.32
N LYS A 240 -49.78 17.86 23.44
CA LYS A 240 -50.17 19.27 23.35
C LYS A 240 -51.66 19.43 23.01
N SER A 241 -52.17 18.67 22.04
CA SER A 241 -53.58 18.67 21.68
C SER A 241 -54.48 18.18 22.82
N LYS A 242 -54.04 17.17 23.58
CA LYS A 242 -54.77 16.71 24.78
C LYS A 242 -54.80 17.78 25.86
N LEU A 243 -53.67 18.46 26.11
CA LEU A 243 -53.58 19.55 27.07
C LEU A 243 -54.54 20.70 26.70
N GLN A 244 -54.60 21.07 25.41
CA GLN A 244 -55.54 22.06 24.90
C GLN A 244 -57.00 21.64 25.13
N LEU A 245 -57.33 20.38 24.88
CA LEU A 245 -58.68 19.86 25.07
C LEU A 245 -59.09 19.95 26.55
N ILE A 246 -58.22 19.49 27.47
CA ILE A 246 -58.43 19.57 28.92
C ILE A 246 -58.69 21.02 29.35
N PHE A 247 -57.88 21.96 28.86
CA PHE A 247 -58.03 23.38 29.18
C PHE A 247 -59.34 23.96 28.65
N ASN A 248 -59.74 23.63 27.42
CA ASN A 248 -60.99 24.10 26.84
C ASN A 248 -62.22 23.57 27.61
N THR A 249 -62.21 22.27 27.96
CA THR A 249 -63.25 21.67 28.81
C THR A 249 -63.33 22.40 30.15
N TRP A 250 -62.18 22.61 30.79
CA TRP A 250 -62.12 23.33 32.05
C TRP A 250 -62.68 24.76 31.96
N GLN A 251 -62.29 25.53 30.94
CA GLN A 251 -62.82 26.88 30.71
C GLN A 251 -64.35 26.90 30.58
N SER A 252 -64.93 25.88 29.95
CA SER A 252 -66.40 25.77 29.81
C SER A 252 -67.11 25.48 31.13
N GLU A 253 -66.46 24.77 32.04
CA GLU A 253 -67.00 24.38 33.37
C GLU A 253 -66.75 25.45 34.44
N LYS A 254 -65.72 26.30 34.26
CA LYS A 254 -65.27 27.31 35.22
C LYS A 254 -66.33 28.35 35.59
N SER A 255 -67.27 28.67 34.71
CA SER A 255 -68.23 29.77 34.88
C SER A 255 -69.07 29.71 36.17
N ASN A 256 -69.10 28.56 36.85
CA ASN A 256 -69.81 28.36 38.12
C ASN A 256 -68.91 28.13 39.34
N MET A 257 -67.58 28.29 39.21
CA MET A 257 -66.64 27.96 40.28
C MET A 257 -66.23 29.18 41.09
N THR A 258 -66.57 29.17 42.38
CA THR A 258 -66.05 30.12 43.37
C THR A 258 -65.29 29.33 44.42
N CYS A 259 -64.00 29.64 44.62
CA CYS A 259 -63.18 28.98 45.63
C CYS A 259 -63.45 29.58 47.01
N ASN A 260 -64.60 29.25 47.60
CA ASN A 260 -65.02 29.75 48.90
C ASN A 260 -63.99 29.38 49.98
N ARG A 261 -63.42 30.38 50.65
CA ARG A 261 -62.53 30.19 51.79
C ARG A 261 -63.30 29.45 52.88
N PRO A 262 -62.81 28.29 53.39
CA PRO A 262 -63.52 27.61 54.45
C PRO A 262 -63.52 28.48 55.72
N GLU A 263 -64.62 28.43 56.46
CA GLU A 263 -64.85 29.27 57.64
C GLU A 263 -64.27 28.62 58.89
N ASN A 264 -63.99 29.41 59.93
CA ASN A 264 -63.52 28.91 61.23
C ASN A 264 -62.24 28.07 61.17
N ILE A 265 -61.35 28.38 60.22
CA ILE A 265 -59.96 27.91 60.19
C ILE A 265 -59.04 29.05 60.63
N SER A 266 -57.92 28.71 61.27
CA SER A 266 -56.88 29.69 61.58
C SER A 266 -56.29 30.27 60.28
N GLU A 267 -55.89 31.54 60.33
CA GLU A 267 -55.24 32.21 59.19
C GLU A 267 -53.93 31.51 58.80
N ASP A 268 -53.18 31.02 59.79
CA ASP A 268 -51.94 30.28 59.58
C ASP A 268 -52.17 28.94 58.85
N ASP A 269 -53.16 28.16 59.27
CA ASP A 269 -53.48 26.88 58.61
C ASP A 269 -54.02 27.09 57.20
N PHE A 270 -54.83 28.14 57.00
CA PHE A 270 -55.32 28.52 55.67
C PHE A 270 -54.17 28.89 54.72
N ASN A 271 -53.26 29.77 55.16
CA ASN A 271 -52.10 30.18 54.37
C ASN A 271 -51.17 29.01 54.08
N LYS A 272 -50.98 28.11 55.06
CA LYS A 272 -50.21 26.88 54.86
C LYS A 272 -50.86 25.95 53.84
N LEU A 273 -52.18 25.79 53.89
CA LEU A 273 -52.92 24.99 52.92
C LEU A 273 -52.76 25.56 51.51
N LEU A 274 -52.93 26.87 51.32
CA LEU A 274 -52.76 27.53 50.03
C LEU A 274 -51.35 27.34 49.46
N GLN A 275 -50.31 27.57 50.28
CA GLN A 275 -48.92 27.35 49.86
C GLN A 275 -48.65 25.91 49.44
N LEU A 276 -49.22 24.93 50.13
CA LEU A 276 -49.07 23.52 49.78
C LEU A 276 -49.79 23.19 48.46
N ILE A 277 -50.98 23.76 48.22
CA ILE A 277 -51.69 23.58 46.94
C ILE A 277 -50.88 24.18 45.79
N GLN A 278 -50.33 25.39 45.95
CA GLN A 278 -49.46 26.03 44.96
C GLN A 278 -48.23 25.17 44.66
N ARG A 279 -47.54 24.70 45.71
CA ARG A 279 -46.38 23.82 45.58
C ARG A 279 -46.74 22.52 44.85
N ARG A 280 -47.88 21.91 45.20
CA ARG A 280 -48.38 20.69 44.56
C ARG A 280 -48.59 20.90 43.07
N GLN A 281 -49.23 21.99 42.66
CA GLN A 281 -49.53 22.27 41.24
C GLN A 281 -48.28 22.53 40.43
N TYR A 282 -47.36 23.36 40.94
CA TYR A 282 -46.06 23.57 40.30
C TYR A 282 -45.26 22.26 40.14
N THR A 283 -45.22 21.44 41.21
CA THR A 283 -44.54 20.14 41.20
C THR A 283 -45.16 19.19 40.17
N ASN A 284 -46.49 19.17 40.07
CA ASN A 284 -47.21 18.34 39.11
C ASN A 284 -46.96 18.78 37.65
N MET A 285 -46.92 20.09 37.38
CA MET A 285 -46.54 20.63 36.07
C MET A 285 -45.13 20.17 35.68
N ALA A 286 -44.14 20.40 36.56
CA ALA A 286 -42.76 20.02 36.32
C ALA A 286 -42.62 18.50 36.11
N LEU A 287 -43.29 17.70 36.94
CA LEU A 287 -43.32 16.25 36.78
C LEU A 287 -43.85 15.82 35.41
N THR A 288 -44.95 16.43 34.97
CA THR A 288 -45.58 16.14 33.68
C THR A 288 -44.62 16.47 32.53
N TYR A 289 -43.93 17.60 32.61
CA TYR A 289 -42.90 17.98 31.64
C TYR A 289 -41.78 16.94 31.56
N TYR A 290 -41.17 16.56 32.69
CA TYR A 290 -40.06 15.59 32.70
C TYR A 290 -40.50 14.19 32.27
N LYS A 291 -41.73 13.78 32.58
CA LYS A 291 -42.30 12.51 32.07
C LYS A 291 -42.41 12.53 30.55
N LEU A 292 -42.85 13.64 29.98
CA LEU A 292 -42.99 13.82 28.55
C LEU A 292 -41.63 13.91 27.85
N GLU A 293 -40.69 14.68 28.39
CA GLU A 293 -39.31 14.78 27.93
C GLU A 293 -38.62 13.41 27.92
N LYS A 294 -38.70 12.65 29.02
CA LYS A 294 -38.17 11.29 29.10
C LYS A 294 -38.73 10.40 27.98
N LYS A 295 -40.05 10.41 27.80
CA LYS A 295 -40.72 9.59 26.78
C LYS A 295 -40.27 9.98 25.37
N ALA A 296 -40.16 11.27 25.09
CA ALA A 296 -39.71 11.78 23.79
C ALA A 296 -38.25 11.40 23.51
N LEU A 297 -37.35 11.60 24.47
CA LEU A 297 -35.93 11.27 24.32
C LEU A 297 -35.69 9.76 24.14
N LEU A 298 -36.45 8.90 24.81
CA LEU A 298 -36.37 7.45 24.61
C LEU A 298 -36.72 7.05 23.18
N LEU A 299 -37.73 7.69 22.57
CA LEU A 299 -38.07 7.45 21.16
C LEU A 299 -36.96 7.93 20.21
N VAL A 300 -36.35 9.07 20.50
CA VAL A 300 -35.21 9.55 19.70
C VAL A 300 -34.02 8.60 19.81
N TRP A 301 -33.74 8.08 21.00
CA TRP A 301 -32.67 7.10 21.22
C TRP A 301 -32.90 5.80 20.43
N GLU A 302 -34.15 5.31 20.42
CA GLU A 302 -34.56 4.16 19.62
C GLU A 302 -34.37 4.43 18.11
N ASP A 303 -34.83 5.58 17.63
CA ASP A 303 -34.72 5.98 16.22
C ASP A 303 -33.25 6.20 15.79
N LEU A 304 -32.37 6.68 16.69
CA LEU A 304 -30.93 6.78 16.46
C LEU A 304 -30.28 5.40 16.35
N THR A 305 -30.63 4.47 17.25
CA THR A 305 -30.11 3.09 17.26
C THR A 305 -30.46 2.39 15.95
N ASN A 306 -31.74 2.43 15.56
CA ASN A 306 -32.21 1.85 14.30
C ASN A 306 -31.53 2.46 13.06
N ALA A 307 -31.15 3.73 13.10
CA ALA A 307 -30.46 4.40 11.99
C ALA A 307 -28.99 4.01 11.86
N VAL A 308 -28.33 3.64 12.96
CA VAL A 308 -26.97 3.08 12.94
C VAL A 308 -27.00 1.65 12.45
N ASP A 309 -27.92 0.82 12.96
CA ASP A 309 -28.00 -0.60 12.61
C ASP A 309 -28.27 -0.79 11.11
N LYS A 310 -29.21 -0.04 10.52
CA LYS A 310 -29.49 -0.11 9.07
C LYS A 310 -28.29 0.23 8.19
N ARG A 311 -27.42 1.14 8.62
CA ARG A 311 -26.21 1.50 7.87
C ARG A 311 -25.09 0.47 8.02
N SER A 312 -25.21 -0.46 8.97
CA SER A 312 -24.24 -1.55 9.13
C SER A 312 -24.56 -2.77 8.25
N GLU A 313 -25.74 -2.81 7.63
CA GLU A 313 -26.21 -3.89 6.75
C GLU A 313 -26.08 -3.57 5.24
N GLU A 314 -25.80 -2.32 4.86
CA GLU A 314 -25.57 -1.85 3.49
C GLU A 314 -24.08 -1.88 3.09
#